data_AF-A0A4Q3SZ47-F1
#
_entry.id   AF-A0A4Q3SZ47-F1
#
_cell.length_a   1.000
_cell.length_b   1.000
_cell.length_c   1.000
_cell.angle_alpha   90.00
_cell.angle_beta   90.00
_cell.angle_gamma   90.00
#
_symmetry.space_group_name_H-M   'P 1'
#
loop_
_entity.id
_entity.type
_entity.pdbx_description
1 polymer ?
#
loop_
_entity_poly.entity_id
_entity_poly.type
_entity_poly.pdbx_seq_one_letter_code
_entity_poly.pdbx_strand_id
1 'polypeptide(L)'
;MVSPDQAIHETQSWIVNVVVGCNFCPFAAREVKLDSIHYRVTDFVKPGPVLQALIDECKLLDTDPSVETGFVIITEGYQDFEDYLDLVELAEKLLKKEKYEGVYQVASFHPDYRFEGAPPDDPANFTN
;
A
#
# COMPACT_ATOMS: atom_id res chain seq x y z
N MET A 1 2.77 19.66 -1.12
CA MET A 1 1.65 18.83 -1.61
C MET A 1 2.08 18.23 -2.93
N VAL A 2 2.25 16.92 -2.95
CA VAL A 2 2.59 16.14 -4.15
C VAL A 2 1.34 16.00 -5.01
N SER A 3 1.42 16.16 -6.33
CA SER A 3 0.24 15.96 -7.20
C SER A 3 -0.09 14.48 -7.32
N PRO A 4 -1.34 14.09 -7.62
CA PRO A 4 -1.70 12.69 -7.82
C PRO A 4 -0.84 11.99 -8.89
N ASP A 5 -0.62 12.63 -10.03
CA ASP A 5 0.21 12.07 -11.11
C ASP A 5 1.66 11.85 -10.66
N GLN A 6 2.20 12.78 -9.87
CA GLN A 6 3.55 12.66 -9.34
C GLN A 6 3.63 11.50 -8.34
N ALA A 7 2.67 11.38 -7.41
CA ALA A 7 2.63 10.30 -6.43
C ALA A 7 2.51 8.92 -7.08
N ILE A 8 1.70 8.80 -8.13
CA ILE A 8 1.58 7.57 -8.93
C ILE A 8 2.90 7.25 -9.62
N HIS A 9 3.52 8.23 -10.28
CA HIS A 9 4.77 8.01 -11.00
C HIS A 9 5.92 7.59 -10.07
N GLU A 10 6.02 8.21 -8.90
CA GLU A 10 7.00 7.85 -7.87
C GLU A 10 6.74 6.44 -7.33
N THR A 11 5.48 6.09 -7.06
CA THR A 11 5.09 4.75 -6.61
C THR A 11 5.40 3.68 -7.66
N GLN A 12 5.06 3.92 -8.93
CA GLN A 12 5.40 3.03 -10.04
C GLN A 12 6.91 2.80 -10.16
N SER A 13 7.69 3.88 -10.07
CA SER A 13 9.15 3.81 -10.11
C SER A 13 9.70 3.02 -8.93
N TRP A 14 9.15 3.21 -7.73
CA TRP A 14 9.52 2.45 -6.54
C TRP A 14 9.17 0.96 -6.69
N ILE A 15 7.98 0.60 -7.19
CA ILE A 15 7.59 -0.80 -7.44
C ILE A 15 8.60 -1.48 -8.38
N VAL A 16 8.97 -0.82 -9.49
CA VAL A 16 9.90 -1.39 -10.46
C VAL A 16 11.31 -1.54 -9.89
N ASN A 17 11.83 -0.49 -9.24
CA ASN A 17 13.23 -0.46 -8.83
C ASN A 17 13.49 -1.21 -7.52
N VAL A 18 12.51 -1.21 -6.60
CA VAL A 18 12.66 -1.77 -5.26
C VAL A 18 11.89 -3.08 -5.15
N VAL A 19 10.56 -3.08 -5.30
CA VAL A 19 9.76 -4.30 -5.07
C VAL A 19 10.13 -5.41 -6.05
N VAL A 20 10.21 -5.08 -7.34
CA VAL A 20 10.63 -6.01 -8.40
C VAL A 20 12.15 -6.15 -8.44
N GLY A 21 12.88 -5.03 -8.44
CA GLY A 21 14.35 -5.02 -8.55
C GLY A 21 15.06 -5.76 -7.42
N CYS A 22 14.54 -5.68 -6.18
CA CYS A 22 15.06 -6.38 -5.01
C CYS A 22 14.33 -7.71 -4.71
N ASN A 23 13.38 -8.12 -5.56
CA ASN A 23 12.61 -9.36 -5.42
C ASN A 23 11.88 -9.50 -4.07
N PHE A 24 11.29 -8.41 -3.57
CA PHE A 24 10.50 -8.41 -2.33
C PHE A 24 9.13 -9.08 -2.53
N CYS A 25 8.55 -8.97 -3.72
CA CYS A 25 7.33 -9.68 -4.07
C CYS A 25 7.56 -10.49 -5.36
N PRO A 26 7.47 -11.83 -5.32
CA PRO A 26 7.66 -12.67 -6.51
C PRO A 26 6.52 -12.51 -7.53
N PHE A 27 5.41 -11.91 -7.14
CA PHE A 27 4.22 -11.72 -7.99
C PHE A 27 4.21 -10.36 -8.70
N ALA A 28 4.84 -9.33 -8.12
CA ALA A 28 4.75 -7.96 -8.62
C ALA A 28 5.23 -7.78 -10.07
N ALA A 29 6.28 -8.49 -10.48
CA ALA A 29 6.84 -8.36 -11.82
C ALA A 29 5.85 -8.75 -12.94
N ARG A 30 4.98 -9.73 -12.67
CA ARG A 30 3.93 -10.15 -13.62
C ARG A 30 2.91 -9.04 -13.79
N GLU A 31 2.41 -8.50 -12.69
CA GLU A 31 1.31 -7.53 -12.72
C GLU A 31 1.74 -6.18 -13.31
N VAL A 32 2.98 -5.75 -13.02
CA VAL A 32 3.59 -4.57 -13.69
C VAL A 32 3.64 -4.75 -15.20
N LYS A 33 4.03 -5.94 -15.68
CA LYS A 33 4.12 -6.22 -17.12
C LYS A 33 2.73 -6.29 -17.78
N LEU A 34 1.73 -6.78 -17.05
CA LEU A 34 0.35 -6.89 -17.54
C LEU A 34 -0.45 -5.59 -17.40
N ASP A 35 0.12 -4.55 -16.79
CA ASP A 35 -0.56 -3.28 -16.49
C ASP A 35 -1.86 -3.50 -15.70
N SER A 36 -1.80 -4.41 -14.73
CA SER A 36 -2.94 -4.87 -13.92
C SER A 36 -2.92 -4.33 -12.48
N ILE A 37 -2.20 -3.22 -12.28
CA ILE A 37 -2.10 -2.52 -10.99
C ILE A 37 -2.90 -1.23 -11.07
N HIS A 38 -3.89 -1.09 -10.19
CA HIS A 38 -4.66 0.13 -10.04
C HIS A 38 -4.08 1.00 -8.90
N TYR A 39 -4.03 2.31 -9.13
CA TYR A 39 -3.47 3.28 -8.19
C TYR A 39 -4.52 4.32 -7.80
N ARG A 40 -4.84 4.40 -6.52
CA ARG A 40 -5.71 5.42 -5.94
C ARG A 40 -4.89 6.34 -5.06
N VAL A 41 -4.86 7.63 -5.39
CA VAL A 41 -4.24 8.64 -4.53
C VAL A 41 -5.28 9.23 -3.59
N THR A 42 -4.91 9.43 -2.32
CA THR A 42 -5.74 10.09 -1.31
C THR A 42 -4.91 11.08 -0.48
N ASP A 43 -5.50 12.24 -0.20
CA ASP A 43 -4.97 13.29 0.67
C ASP A 43 -5.71 13.36 2.02
N PHE A 44 -6.49 12.32 2.35
CA PHE A 44 -7.27 12.30 3.58
C PHE A 44 -6.39 12.06 4.79
N VAL A 45 -6.48 12.97 5.76
CA VAL A 45 -5.73 12.89 7.04
C VAL A 45 -6.49 12.16 8.15
N LYS A 46 -7.71 11.67 7.88
CA LYS A 46 -8.53 10.95 8.87
C LYS A 46 -8.61 9.47 8.49
N PRO A 47 -8.62 8.54 9.47
CA PRO A 47 -8.64 7.10 9.15
C PRO A 47 -9.86 6.67 8.35
N GLY A 48 -11.06 7.13 8.72
CA GLY A 48 -12.31 6.70 8.07
C GLY A 48 -12.30 6.86 6.54
N PRO A 49 -12.01 8.04 5.99
CA PRO A 49 -11.90 8.24 4.54
C PRO A 49 -10.81 7.40 3.85
N VAL A 50 -9.64 7.21 4.47
CA VAL A 50 -8.58 6.36 3.92
C VAL A 50 -9.00 4.89 3.90
N LEU A 51 -9.61 4.42 4.98
CA LEU A 51 -10.17 3.07 5.08
C LEU A 51 -11.32 2.83 4.09
N GLN A 52 -12.12 3.86 3.79
CA GLN A 52 -13.14 3.77 2.74
C GLN A 52 -12.50 3.63 1.36
N ALA A 53 -11.42 4.37 1.09
CA ALA A 53 -10.66 4.23 -0.15
C ALA A 53 -10.08 2.80 -0.30
N LEU A 54 -9.60 2.19 0.78
CA LEU A 54 -9.16 0.79 0.78
C LEU A 54 -10.29 -0.17 0.40
N ILE A 55 -11.48 -0.02 0.98
CA ILE A 55 -12.62 -0.89 0.66
C ILE A 55 -13.12 -0.67 -0.77
N ASP A 56 -13.05 0.56 -1.28
CA ASP A 56 -13.41 0.84 -2.67
C ASP A 56 -12.42 0.17 -3.65
N GLU A 57 -11.13 0.07 -3.29
CA GLU A 57 -10.15 -0.72 -4.04
C GLU A 57 -10.45 -2.23 -4.01
N CYS A 58 -10.81 -2.79 -2.84
CA CYS A 58 -11.21 -4.21 -2.79
C CYS A 58 -12.42 -4.50 -3.68
N LYS A 59 -13.41 -3.61 -3.70
CA LYS A 59 -14.58 -3.74 -4.58
C LYS A 59 -14.23 -3.62 -6.07
N LEU A 60 -13.23 -2.81 -6.41
CA LEU A 60 -12.72 -2.76 -7.78
C LEU A 60 -12.11 -4.10 -8.17
N LEU A 61 -11.24 -4.66 -7.32
CA LEU A 61 -10.63 -5.98 -7.53
C LEU A 61 -11.67 -7.10 -7.65
N ASP A 62 -12.79 -7.01 -6.91
CA ASP A 62 -13.88 -7.99 -7.03
C ASP A 62 -14.60 -7.93 -8.39
N THR A 63 -14.64 -6.75 -9.01
CA THR A 63 -15.52 -6.46 -10.15
C THR A 63 -14.80 -6.31 -11.48
N ASP A 64 -13.52 -5.98 -11.46
CA ASP A 64 -12.70 -5.78 -12.65
C ASP A 64 -11.56 -6.81 -12.70
N PRO A 65 -11.69 -7.90 -13.49
CA PRO A 65 -10.66 -8.92 -13.63
C PRO A 65 -9.40 -8.44 -14.38
N SER A 66 -9.39 -7.21 -14.92
CA SER A 66 -8.17 -6.62 -15.48
C SER A 66 -7.25 -6.04 -14.40
N VAL A 67 -7.75 -5.88 -13.17
CA VAL A 67 -6.99 -5.39 -12.03
C VAL A 67 -6.73 -6.54 -11.06
N GLU A 68 -5.46 -6.89 -10.88
CA GLU A 68 -5.02 -7.95 -9.96
C GLU A 68 -4.51 -7.36 -8.63
N THR A 69 -4.01 -6.12 -8.63
CA THR A 69 -3.44 -5.45 -7.45
C THR A 69 -3.93 -4.01 -7.34
N GLY A 70 -4.37 -3.60 -6.16
CA GLY A 70 -4.76 -2.22 -5.85
C GLY A 70 -3.77 -1.56 -4.89
N PHE A 71 -3.44 -0.30 -5.14
CA PHE A 71 -2.64 0.55 -4.26
C PHE A 71 -3.46 1.75 -3.80
N VAL A 72 -3.49 1.99 -2.48
CA VAL A 72 -3.94 3.25 -1.89
C VAL A 72 -2.71 4.06 -1.50
N ILE A 73 -2.42 5.12 -2.24
CA ILE A 73 -1.28 6.02 -2.04
C ILE A 73 -1.74 7.21 -1.20
N ILE A 74 -1.22 7.31 0.02
CA ILE A 74 -1.57 8.37 0.97
C ILE A 74 -0.51 9.46 0.90
N THR A 75 -0.89 10.67 0.51
CA THR A 75 0.07 11.78 0.31
C THR A 75 0.19 12.72 1.49
N GLU A 76 -0.73 12.65 2.46
CA GLU A 76 -0.79 13.55 3.62
C GLU A 76 -1.35 12.83 4.86
N GLY A 77 -0.89 13.21 6.05
CA GLY A 77 -1.53 12.87 7.33
C GLY A 77 -0.96 11.67 8.10
N TYR A 78 -0.14 10.83 7.46
CA TYR A 78 0.44 9.62 8.07
C TYR A 78 1.95 9.57 7.86
N GLN A 79 2.62 10.71 7.99
CA GLN A 79 4.08 10.79 7.99
C GLN A 79 4.68 10.34 9.32
N ASP A 80 3.91 10.38 10.41
CA ASP A 80 4.31 9.77 11.68
C ASP A 80 4.11 8.25 11.61
N PHE A 81 5.15 7.50 11.97
CA PHE A 81 5.14 6.05 11.81
C PHE A 81 4.15 5.35 12.74
N GLU A 82 3.90 5.87 13.94
CA GLU A 82 2.95 5.27 14.88
C GLU A 82 1.51 5.50 14.40
N ASP A 83 1.19 6.72 13.94
CA ASP A 83 -0.13 7.02 13.33
C ASP A 83 -0.38 6.14 12.09
N TYR A 84 0.66 5.86 11.32
CA TYR A 84 0.62 4.94 10.20
C TYR A 84 0.36 3.48 10.64
N LEU A 85 1.05 2.99 11.67
CA LEU A 85 0.84 1.63 12.18
C LEU A 85 -0.58 1.44 12.72
N ASP A 86 -1.12 2.45 13.42
CA ASP A 86 -2.51 2.48 13.87
C ASP A 86 -3.47 2.37 12.67
N LEU A 87 -3.21 3.07 11.57
CA LEU A 87 -4.00 2.95 10.35
C LEU A 87 -3.93 1.56 9.73
N VAL A 88 -2.75 0.94 9.67
CA VAL A 88 -2.56 -0.42 9.15
C VAL A 88 -3.37 -1.43 9.98
N GLU A 89 -3.30 -1.34 11.31
CA GLU A 89 -4.08 -2.22 12.19
C GLU A 89 -5.59 -2.05 11.98
N LEU A 90 -6.06 -0.81 11.78
CA LEU A 90 -7.45 -0.53 11.45
C LEU A 90 -7.85 -1.10 10.07
N ALA A 91 -6.96 -1.04 9.09
CA ALA A 91 -7.17 -1.58 7.75
C ALA A 91 -7.35 -3.10 7.78
N GLU A 92 -6.47 -3.82 8.48
CA GLU A 92 -6.56 -5.27 8.66
C GLU A 92 -7.86 -5.69 9.36
N LYS A 93 -8.21 -5.00 10.46
CA LYS A 93 -9.47 -5.22 11.18
C LYS A 93 -10.68 -4.98 10.28
N LEU A 94 -10.61 -3.97 9.41
CA LEU A 94 -11.69 -3.65 8.48
C LEU A 94 -11.84 -4.71 7.39
N LEU A 95 -10.74 -5.19 6.78
CA LEU A 95 -10.80 -6.27 5.79
C LEU A 95 -11.48 -7.52 6.38
N LYS A 96 -11.15 -7.86 7.63
CA LYS A 96 -11.80 -8.97 8.33
C LYS A 96 -13.30 -8.75 8.50
N LYS A 97 -13.69 -7.55 8.93
CA LYS A 97 -15.11 -7.18 9.11
C LYS A 97 -15.90 -7.24 7.80
N GLU A 98 -15.30 -6.81 6.70
CA GLU A 98 -15.90 -6.81 5.36
C GLU A 98 -15.76 -8.16 4.63
N LYS A 99 -15.26 -9.21 5.31
CA LYS A 99 -15.10 -10.59 4.80
C LYS A 99 -14.07 -10.75 3.68
N TYR A 100 -13.07 -9.86 3.63
CA TYR A 100 -11.92 -9.98 2.75
C TYR A 100 -10.74 -10.75 3.37
N GLU A 101 -10.85 -11.18 4.64
CA GLU A 101 -9.87 -12.07 5.28
C GLU A 101 -9.71 -13.37 4.47
N GLY A 102 -8.49 -13.64 4.01
CA GLY A 102 -8.18 -14.79 3.14
C GLY A 102 -8.46 -14.56 1.65
N VAL A 103 -9.02 -13.41 1.26
CA VAL A 103 -9.20 -12.99 -0.14
C VAL A 103 -8.13 -11.98 -0.53
N TYR A 104 -8.01 -10.90 0.26
CA TYR A 104 -7.01 -9.85 0.07
C TYR A 104 -6.13 -9.72 1.31
N GLN A 105 -4.88 -9.29 1.10
CA GLN A 105 -3.92 -9.00 2.15
C GLN A 105 -3.49 -7.54 2.07
N VAL A 106 -3.36 -6.88 3.21
CA VAL A 106 -2.71 -5.56 3.27
C VAL A 106 -1.20 -5.79 3.30
N ALA A 107 -0.52 -5.32 2.26
CA ALA A 107 0.93 -5.11 2.28
C ALA A 107 1.16 -3.60 2.35
N SER A 108 1.80 -3.14 3.42
CA SER A 108 1.87 -1.71 3.76
C SER A 108 3.33 -1.27 3.82
N PHE A 109 3.65 -0.17 3.13
CA PHE A 109 5.00 0.41 3.08
C PHE A 109 4.98 1.82 3.69
N HIS A 110 6.05 2.18 4.41
CA HIS A 110 6.25 3.52 4.97
C HIS A 110 7.72 3.93 4.83
N PRO A 111 8.06 5.20 4.49
CA PRO A 111 9.46 5.61 4.37
C PRO A 111 10.30 5.40 5.63
N ASP A 112 9.66 5.54 6.79
CA ASP A 112 10.28 5.31 8.10
C ASP A 112 9.96 3.92 8.67
N TYR A 113 9.62 2.93 7.83
CA TYR A 113 9.29 1.58 8.30
C TYR A 113 10.45 1.01 9.11
N ARG A 114 10.14 0.50 10.30
CA ARG A 114 11.11 -0.16 11.19
C ARG A 114 10.52 -1.41 11.79
N PHE A 115 11.26 -2.51 11.75
CA PHE A 115 10.85 -3.74 12.42
C PHE A 115 10.87 -3.57 13.94
N GLU A 116 9.92 -4.22 14.62
CA GLU A 116 9.84 -4.17 16.09
C GLU A 116 11.17 -4.64 16.72
N GLY A 117 11.75 -3.78 17.56
CA GLY A 117 13.03 -4.05 18.22
C GLY A 117 14.29 -3.82 17.37
N ALA A 118 14.14 -3.46 16.08
CA ALA A 118 15.28 -3.19 15.21
C ALA A 118 15.88 -1.78 15.47
N PRO A 119 17.21 -1.64 15.51
CA PRO A 119 17.89 -0.34 15.48
C PRO A 119 17.45 0.52 14.29
N PRO A 120 17.50 1.87 14.37
CA PRO A 120 17.11 2.74 13.26
C PRO A 120 17.90 2.51 11.96
N ASP A 121 19.16 2.07 12.08
CA ASP A 121 20.10 1.83 10.99
C ASP A 121 20.15 0.35 10.54
N ASP A 122 19.25 -0.50 11.06
CA ASP A 122 19.23 -1.92 10.70
C ASP A 122 18.93 -2.09 9.20
N PRO A 123 19.79 -2.80 8.43
CA PRO A 123 19.55 -3.10 7.03
C PRO A 123 18.20 -3.78 6.77
N ALA A 124 17.64 -4.51 7.75
CA ALA A 124 16.34 -5.13 7.65
C ALA A 124 15.22 -4.09 7.45
N ASN A 125 15.33 -2.89 8.03
CA ASN A 125 14.28 -1.85 7.89
C ASN A 125 14.05 -1.41 6.43
N PHE A 126 15.02 -1.63 5.54
CA PHE A 126 14.89 -1.30 4.12
C PHE A 126 14.26 -2.42 3.28
N THR A 127 13.80 -3.50 3.90
CA THR A 127 13.18 -4.64 3.18
C THR A 127 11.65 -4.63 3.24
N ASN A 128 11.04 -3.57 3.78
CA ASN A 128 9.59 -3.39 3.88
C ASN A 128 9.19 -1.98 3.46
#